data_AF-A0A0F3NA88-F1
#
_entry.id   AF-A0A0F3NA88-F1
#
_cell.length_a   1.000
_cell.length_b   1.000
_cell.length_c   1.000
_cell.angle_alpha   90.00
_cell.angle_beta   90.00
_cell.angle_gamma   90.00
#
_symmetry.space_group_name_H-M   'P 1'
#
loop_
_entity.id
_entity.type
_entity.pdbx_description
1 polymer ?
#
loop_
_entity_poly.entity_id
_entity_poly.type
_entity_poly.pdbx_seq_one_letter_code
_entity_poly.pdbx_strand_id
1 'polypeptide(L)'
;MFGARVSGVLTNFDMHGLDQSGNLVKDFPLQLGINAFTTLAFSSAVGKPSHLVSNGDAYFGILVTEVVPPRPRTLEESRSILTEEWKSALRMKKIREFAVELRSKLQNGTELSVVNGVSFKKNVTVKKSDGSTDNDSKYPERLVDEIFAINIGGVTKEVIDSESETVYIALLKEIKDAEISEEDLESYKAHFVSSGILSIREQLLGYLMKKYGVTIENSLLEKV
;
A
#
# COMPACT_ATOMS: atom_id res chain seq x y z
N MET A 1 -20.46 3.96 46.99
CA MET A 1 -21.35 4.68 46.05
C MET A 1 -20.52 4.98 44.81
N PHE A 2 -20.62 4.16 43.77
CA PHE A 2 -19.86 4.37 42.53
C PHE A 2 -20.61 5.41 41.69
N GLY A 3 -20.18 6.67 41.77
CA GLY A 3 -20.76 7.75 40.97
C GLY A 3 -20.27 7.65 39.54
N ALA A 4 -21.18 7.44 38.59
CA ALA A 4 -20.87 7.62 37.18
C ALA A 4 -20.55 9.12 36.95
N ARG A 5 -19.32 9.42 36.53
CA ARG A 5 -18.94 10.77 36.09
C ARG A 5 -19.15 10.87 34.59
N VAL A 6 -19.88 11.89 34.14
CA VAL A 6 -19.96 12.24 32.73
C VAL A 6 -18.59 12.79 32.33
N SER A 7 -17.86 12.06 31.48
CA SER A 7 -16.48 12.39 31.13
C SER A 7 -16.35 13.30 29.89
N GLY A 8 -17.44 13.62 29.20
CA GLY A 8 -17.43 14.52 28.04
C GLY A 8 -18.71 14.43 27.21
N VAL A 9 -18.93 15.45 26.36
CA VAL A 9 -19.99 15.47 25.35
C VAL A 9 -19.30 15.62 23.99
N LEU A 10 -19.46 14.63 23.11
CA LEU A 10 -18.99 14.71 21.74
C LEU A 10 -20.12 15.19 20.83
N THR A 11 -19.79 16.04 19.87
CA THR A 11 -20.72 16.55 18.88
C THR A 11 -20.26 16.15 17.49
N ASN A 12 -21.20 15.74 16.63
CA ASN A 12 -21.03 15.57 15.18
C ASN A 12 -19.80 14.76 14.75
N PHE A 13 -19.84 13.43 14.95
CA PHE A 13 -18.81 12.49 14.47
C PHE A 13 -19.42 11.35 13.65
N ASP A 14 -18.62 10.76 12.76
CA ASP A 14 -18.97 9.58 11.97
C ASP A 14 -18.46 8.27 12.59
N MET A 15 -18.66 7.12 11.91
CA MET A 15 -18.24 5.81 12.42
C MET A 15 -16.72 5.64 12.59
N HIS A 16 -15.94 6.52 11.98
CA HIS A 16 -14.48 6.59 12.10
C HIS A 16 -14.02 7.62 13.13
N GLY A 17 -14.95 8.31 13.80
CA GLY A 17 -14.65 9.37 14.77
C GLY A 17 -14.30 10.71 14.12
N LEU A 18 -14.60 10.90 12.84
CA LEU A 18 -14.29 12.10 12.08
C LEU A 18 -15.45 13.10 12.10
N ASP A 19 -15.12 14.38 12.12
CA ASP A 19 -16.07 15.49 11.98
C ASP A 19 -16.49 15.69 10.51
N GLN A 20 -17.35 16.69 10.27
CA GLN A 20 -17.82 17.04 8.92
C GLN A 20 -16.70 17.49 7.96
N SER A 21 -15.56 17.91 8.50
CA SER A 21 -14.38 18.30 7.73
C SER A 21 -13.43 17.13 7.48
N GLY A 22 -13.74 15.93 7.99
CA GLY A 22 -12.90 14.74 7.89
C GLY A 22 -11.76 14.70 8.90
N ASN A 23 -11.78 15.54 9.94
CA ASN A 23 -10.76 15.55 10.98
C ASN A 23 -11.23 14.76 12.21
N LEU A 24 -10.31 14.15 12.95
CA LEU A 24 -10.66 13.48 14.20
C LEU A 24 -11.20 14.50 15.22
N VAL A 25 -12.31 14.17 15.88
CA VAL A 25 -12.89 15.04 16.91
C VAL A 25 -11.92 15.23 18.07
N LYS A 26 -11.67 16.49 18.46
CA LYS A 26 -10.62 16.85 19.43
C LYS A 26 -10.82 16.25 20.82
N ASP A 27 -12.08 16.15 21.26
CA ASP A 27 -12.43 15.66 22.60
C ASP A 27 -12.67 14.15 22.63
N PHE A 28 -12.33 13.43 21.55
CA PHE A 28 -12.54 12.01 21.46
C PHE A 28 -11.80 11.31 22.62
N PRO A 29 -12.45 10.42 23.39
CA PRO A 29 -11.80 9.72 24.49
C PRO A 29 -10.86 8.64 23.93
N LEU A 30 -9.68 9.06 23.47
CA LEU A 30 -8.66 8.20 22.85
C LEU A 30 -8.25 7.02 23.75
N GLN A 31 -8.33 7.23 25.07
CA GLN A 31 -8.07 6.22 26.09
C GLN A 31 -9.05 5.03 26.03
N LEU A 32 -10.25 5.22 25.45
CA LEU A 32 -11.27 4.18 25.27
C LEU A 32 -11.14 3.45 23.92
N GLY A 33 -10.27 3.92 23.04
CA GLY A 33 -10.16 3.43 21.65
C GLY A 33 -11.32 3.90 20.77
N ILE A 34 -10.98 4.44 19.59
CA ILE A 34 -11.96 5.02 18.66
C ILE A 34 -13.02 3.99 18.25
N ASN A 35 -12.59 2.79 17.89
CA ASN A 35 -13.47 1.74 17.38
C ASN A 35 -14.49 1.25 18.42
N ALA A 36 -14.06 1.04 19.67
CA ALA A 36 -14.96 0.55 20.72
C ALA A 36 -16.03 1.62 21.04
N PHE A 37 -15.62 2.88 21.09
CA PHE A 37 -16.53 3.99 21.33
C PHE A 37 -17.51 4.19 20.17
N THR A 38 -17.04 4.29 18.92
CA THR A 38 -17.92 4.51 17.76
C THR A 38 -18.86 3.33 17.56
N THR A 39 -18.39 2.09 17.70
CA THR A 39 -19.24 0.90 17.58
C THR A 39 -20.38 0.91 18.61
N LEU A 40 -20.09 1.25 19.87
CA LEU A 40 -21.11 1.35 20.91
C LEU A 40 -22.08 2.51 20.64
N ALA A 41 -21.59 3.66 20.18
CA ALA A 41 -22.44 4.80 19.84
C ALA A 41 -23.40 4.49 18.68
N PHE A 42 -22.91 3.94 17.58
CA PHE A 42 -23.71 3.65 16.38
C PHE A 42 -24.64 2.44 16.52
N SER A 43 -24.45 1.60 17.54
CA SER A 43 -25.36 0.48 17.87
C SER A 43 -26.36 0.81 18.98
N SER A 44 -26.23 1.96 19.65
CA SER A 44 -27.09 2.35 20.77
C SER A 44 -28.36 3.05 20.31
N ALA A 45 -29.44 2.86 21.07
CA ALA A 45 -30.71 3.55 20.81
C ALA A 45 -30.65 5.02 21.26
N VAL A 46 -31.20 5.91 20.44
CA VAL A 46 -31.28 7.35 20.76
C VAL A 46 -32.12 7.58 22.02
N GLY A 47 -31.64 8.46 22.90
CA GLY A 47 -32.29 8.85 24.14
C GLY A 47 -32.23 7.81 25.25
N LYS A 48 -31.56 6.67 25.05
CA LYS A 48 -31.40 5.62 26.07
C LYS A 48 -29.92 5.38 26.37
N PRO A 49 -29.53 5.19 27.64
CA PRO A 49 -28.18 4.77 27.98
C PRO A 49 -27.84 3.43 27.32
N SER A 50 -26.64 3.31 26.79
CA SER A 50 -26.10 2.04 26.30
C SER A 50 -25.87 1.05 27.45
N HIS A 51 -25.60 -0.21 27.10
CA HIS A 51 -24.97 -1.12 28.04
C HIS A 51 -23.54 -0.66 28.36
N LEU A 52 -23.03 -1.07 29.53
CA LEU A 52 -21.67 -0.76 29.94
C LEU A 52 -20.68 -1.68 29.23
N VAL A 53 -19.62 -1.09 28.69
CA VAL A 53 -18.51 -1.78 28.04
C VAL A 53 -17.25 -1.57 28.88
N SER A 54 -16.45 -2.61 29.05
CA SER A 54 -15.15 -2.54 29.71
C SER A 54 -14.04 -2.32 28.68
N ASN A 55 -13.11 -1.42 28.97
CA ASN A 55 -11.86 -1.27 28.21
C ASN A 55 -10.63 -1.70 29.03
N GLY A 56 -10.78 -2.72 29.88
CA GLY A 56 -9.74 -3.20 30.80
C GLY A 56 -9.72 -2.42 32.11
N ASP A 57 -9.38 -1.13 32.07
CA ASP A 57 -9.14 -0.32 33.28
C ASP A 57 -10.37 0.44 33.80
N ALA A 58 -11.42 0.53 32.97
CA ALA A 58 -12.65 1.23 33.30
C ALA A 58 -13.87 0.65 32.57
N TYR A 59 -15.05 0.94 33.11
CA TYR A 59 -16.33 0.72 32.44
C TYR A 59 -16.88 2.06 31.95
N PHE A 60 -17.39 2.08 30.72
CA PHE A 60 -18.02 3.26 30.13
C PHE A 60 -19.36 2.89 29.49
N GLY A 61 -20.24 3.89 29.42
CA GLY A 61 -21.51 3.82 28.70
C GLY A 61 -21.73 5.13 27.96
N ILE A 62 -22.50 5.07 26.88
CA ILE A 62 -22.78 6.20 26.00
C ILE A 62 -24.28 6.47 25.99
N LEU A 63 -24.64 7.75 26.03
CA LEU A 63 -26.02 8.19 25.78
C LEU A 63 -26.03 8.93 24.44
N VAL A 64 -26.64 8.32 23.44
CA VAL A 64 -26.80 8.96 22.12
C VAL A 64 -27.98 9.92 22.20
N THR A 65 -27.73 11.22 22.06
CA THR A 65 -28.78 12.24 22.14
C THR A 65 -29.54 12.41 20.83
N GLU A 66 -28.83 12.30 19.70
CA GLU A 66 -29.37 12.54 18.37
C GLU A 66 -28.57 11.73 17.34
N VAL A 67 -29.24 11.27 16.29
CA VAL A 67 -28.61 10.65 15.12
C VAL A 67 -29.06 11.42 13.88
N VAL A 68 -28.10 12.00 13.16
CA VAL A 68 -28.36 12.63 11.88
C VAL A 68 -28.42 11.54 10.80
N PRO A 69 -29.54 11.39 10.07
CA PRO A 69 -29.67 10.36 9.05
C PRO A 69 -28.65 10.57 7.92
N PRO A 70 -28.18 9.48 7.28
CA PRO A 70 -27.31 9.60 6.12
C PRO A 70 -28.06 10.35 5.02
N ARG A 71 -27.47 11.44 4.54
CA ARG A 71 -27.96 12.16 3.36
C ARG A 71 -26.86 12.25 2.32
N PRO A 72 -27.19 12.22 1.02
CA PRO A 72 -26.23 12.58 0.00
C PRO A 72 -25.75 14.01 0.25
N ARG A 73 -24.45 14.24 0.04
CA ARG A 73 -23.91 15.60 -0.01
C ARG A 73 -24.51 16.31 -1.22
N THR A 74 -24.79 17.60 -1.07
CA THR A 74 -25.22 18.42 -2.20
C THR A 74 -24.05 18.67 -3.15
N LEU A 75 -24.37 19.12 -4.37
CA LEU A 75 -23.34 19.50 -5.34
C LEU A 75 -22.45 20.64 -4.80
N GLU A 76 -23.02 21.62 -4.10
CA GLU A 76 -22.25 22.72 -3.50
C GLU A 76 -21.29 22.22 -2.42
N GLU A 77 -21.74 21.32 -1.54
CA GLU A 77 -20.91 20.71 -0.49
C GLU A 77 -19.76 19.86 -1.04
N SER A 78 -19.98 19.22 -2.20
CA SER A 78 -18.98 18.36 -2.84
C SER A 78 -18.17 19.09 -3.92
N ARG A 79 -18.52 20.35 -4.25
CA ARG A 79 -17.93 21.07 -5.39
C ARG A 79 -16.43 21.20 -5.26
N SER A 80 -15.93 21.56 -4.08
CA SER A 80 -14.49 21.71 -3.84
C SER A 80 -13.75 20.39 -4.08
N ILE A 81 -14.24 19.31 -3.49
CA ILE A 81 -13.67 17.95 -3.62
C ILE A 81 -13.71 17.52 -5.09
N LEU A 82 -14.86 17.60 -5.74
CA LEU A 82 -15.02 17.20 -7.15
C LEU A 82 -14.18 18.06 -8.08
N THR A 83 -13.99 19.35 -7.77
CA THR A 83 -13.15 20.24 -8.58
C THR A 83 -11.68 19.86 -8.47
N GLU A 84 -11.20 19.53 -7.27
CA GLU A 84 -9.80 19.10 -7.08
C GLU A 84 -9.54 17.74 -7.70
N GLU A 85 -10.45 16.78 -7.52
CA GLU A 85 -10.41 15.47 -8.20
C GLU A 85 -10.42 15.63 -9.72
N TRP A 86 -11.31 16.48 -10.26
CA TRP A 86 -11.38 16.74 -11.69
C TRP A 86 -10.11 17.42 -12.22
N LYS A 87 -9.54 18.38 -11.48
CA LYS A 87 -8.27 19.00 -11.83
C LYS A 87 -7.12 17.99 -11.81
N SER A 88 -7.03 17.12 -10.79
CA SER A 88 -6.02 16.06 -10.75
C SER A 88 -6.15 15.10 -11.93
N ALA A 89 -7.38 14.63 -12.20
CA ALA A 89 -7.65 13.79 -13.36
C ALA A 89 -7.26 14.47 -14.69
N LEU A 90 -7.56 15.76 -14.83
CA LEU A 90 -7.20 16.53 -16.03
C LEU A 90 -5.68 16.74 -16.16
N ARG A 91 -4.97 17.01 -15.05
CA ARG A 91 -3.50 17.11 -15.03
C ARG A 91 -2.88 15.79 -15.47
N MET A 92 -3.29 14.68 -14.85
CA MET A 92 -2.79 13.34 -15.16
C MET A 92 -3.05 12.97 -16.62
N LYS A 93 -4.23 13.30 -17.17
CA LYS A 93 -4.52 13.10 -18.59
C LYS A 93 -3.53 13.84 -19.49
N LYS A 94 -3.29 15.13 -19.23
CA LYS A 94 -2.33 15.93 -20.00
C LYS A 94 -0.90 15.42 -19.89
N ILE A 95 -0.48 15.00 -18.68
CA ILE A 95 0.85 14.42 -18.46
C ILE A 95 1.01 13.15 -19.29
N ARG A 96 0.00 12.27 -19.34
CA ARG A 96 0.04 11.05 -20.16
C ARG A 96 0.13 11.35 -21.65
N GLU A 97 -0.70 12.26 -22.16
CA GLU A 97 -0.66 12.67 -23.57
C GLU A 97 0.72 13.21 -23.96
N PHE A 98 1.29 14.04 -23.09
CA PHE A 98 2.63 14.58 -23.26
C PHE A 98 3.72 13.51 -23.18
N ALA A 99 3.61 12.56 -22.26
CA ALA A 99 4.53 11.44 -22.13
C ALA A 99 4.55 10.57 -23.39
N VAL A 100 3.38 10.29 -23.98
CA VAL A 100 3.27 9.56 -25.26
C VAL A 100 3.97 10.31 -26.39
N GLU A 101 3.79 11.64 -26.46
CA GLU A 101 4.47 12.47 -27.45
C GLU A 101 6.00 12.44 -27.26
N LEU A 102 6.48 12.56 -26.02
CA LEU A 102 7.90 12.50 -25.68
C LEU A 102 8.51 11.14 -26.04
N ARG A 103 7.80 10.05 -25.73
CA ARG A 103 8.22 8.71 -26.09
C ARG A 103 8.36 8.55 -27.61
N SER A 104 7.40 9.05 -28.38
CA SER A 104 7.50 9.02 -29.85
C SER A 104 8.71 9.80 -30.36
N LYS A 105 8.99 10.99 -29.80
CA LYS A 105 10.19 11.76 -30.16
C LYS A 105 11.49 11.03 -29.82
N LEU A 106 11.55 10.37 -28.67
CA LEU A 106 12.70 9.56 -28.25
C LEU A 106 12.90 8.34 -29.17
N GLN A 107 11.82 7.65 -29.54
CA GLN A 107 11.88 6.52 -30.48
C GLN A 107 12.38 6.93 -31.87
N ASN A 108 12.04 8.15 -32.30
CA ASN A 108 12.52 8.73 -33.55
C ASN A 108 13.96 9.27 -33.47
N GLY A 109 14.65 9.07 -32.34
CA GLY A 109 16.05 9.50 -32.17
C GLY A 109 16.23 11.00 -31.92
N THR A 110 15.16 11.72 -31.57
CA THR A 110 15.26 13.16 -31.26
C THR A 110 15.95 13.35 -29.91
N GLU A 111 17.06 14.08 -29.87
CA GLU A 111 17.70 14.46 -28.62
C GLU A 111 16.86 15.50 -27.88
N LEU A 112 16.24 15.10 -26.77
CA LEU A 112 15.54 15.99 -25.88
C LEU A 112 16.51 16.48 -24.81
N SER A 113 17.01 17.71 -24.98
CA SER A 113 17.96 18.31 -24.03
C SER A 113 17.28 19.16 -22.96
N VAL A 114 16.18 19.84 -23.31
CA VAL A 114 15.39 20.65 -22.38
C VAL A 114 13.93 20.65 -22.80
N VAL A 115 13.07 20.14 -21.92
CA VAL A 115 11.62 20.23 -22.08
C VAL A 115 11.05 20.70 -20.73
N ASN A 116 10.29 21.80 -20.75
CA ASN A 116 9.69 22.33 -19.53
C ASN A 116 8.79 21.29 -18.85
N GLY A 117 8.97 21.11 -17.54
CA GLY A 117 8.22 20.12 -16.76
C GLY A 117 8.77 18.69 -16.84
N VAL A 118 9.90 18.46 -17.54
CA VAL A 118 10.54 17.14 -17.63
C VAL A 118 11.92 17.20 -16.97
N SER A 119 12.16 16.29 -16.02
CA SER A 119 13.49 16.09 -15.43
C SER A 119 14.24 15.00 -16.20
N PHE A 120 15.26 15.41 -16.95
CA PHE A 120 16.13 14.47 -17.66
C PHE A 120 17.27 14.02 -16.75
N LYS A 121 17.23 12.78 -16.27
CA LYS A 121 18.35 12.15 -15.58
C LYS A 121 19.16 11.33 -16.57
N LYS A 122 20.39 11.78 -16.86
CA LYS A 122 21.34 11.06 -17.73
C LYS A 122 22.20 10.10 -16.90
N ASN A 123 22.66 9.02 -17.52
CA ASN A 123 23.59 8.04 -16.93
C ASN A 123 23.08 7.40 -15.63
N VAL A 124 21.78 7.11 -15.56
CA VAL A 124 21.18 6.39 -14.44
C VAL A 124 21.47 4.90 -14.59
N THR A 125 22.07 4.30 -13.58
CA THR A 125 22.19 2.84 -13.46
C THR A 125 20.96 2.29 -12.76
N VAL A 126 20.30 1.31 -13.39
CA VAL A 126 19.16 0.59 -12.82
C VAL A 126 19.58 -0.87 -12.61
N LYS A 127 19.36 -1.40 -11.41
CA LYS A 127 19.59 -2.81 -11.08
C LYS A 127 18.25 -3.51 -10.92
N LYS A 128 18.17 -4.76 -11.34
CA LYS A 128 17.02 -5.61 -11.03
C LYS A 128 17.14 -6.04 -9.56
N SER A 129 16.04 -5.99 -8.81
CA SER A 129 16.01 -6.51 -7.45
C SER A 129 16.39 -7.99 -7.46
N ASP A 130 17.26 -8.39 -6.54
CA ASP A 130 17.69 -9.76 -6.31
C ASP A 130 16.69 -10.55 -5.44
N GLY A 131 15.51 -9.98 -5.16
CA GLY A 131 14.52 -10.55 -4.26
C GLY A 131 14.85 -10.33 -2.78
N SER A 132 15.91 -9.61 -2.45
CA SER A 132 16.11 -9.09 -1.10
C SER A 132 15.17 -7.91 -0.85
N THR A 133 14.69 -7.78 0.39
CA THR A 133 13.84 -6.67 0.87
C THR A 133 14.52 -5.30 0.77
N ASP A 134 15.80 -5.25 0.39
CA ASP A 134 16.60 -4.04 0.25
C ASP A 134 16.59 -3.58 -1.22
N ASN A 135 15.39 -3.36 -1.75
CA ASN A 135 15.23 -2.85 -3.09
C ASN A 135 15.57 -1.34 -3.10
N ASP A 136 16.86 -1.00 -3.16
CA ASP A 136 17.37 0.38 -3.29
C ASP A 136 17.04 1.02 -4.66
N SER A 137 16.17 0.38 -5.43
CA SER A 137 15.59 0.91 -6.66
C SER A 137 14.69 2.10 -6.33
N LYS A 138 15.21 3.32 -6.56
CA LYS A 138 14.44 4.59 -6.52
C LYS A 138 13.36 4.71 -7.60
N TYR A 139 13.09 3.63 -8.33
CA TYR A 139 12.18 3.60 -9.47
C TYR A 139 11.12 2.51 -9.30
N PRO A 140 9.92 2.70 -9.87
CA PRO A 140 8.88 1.67 -9.85
C PRO A 140 9.38 0.36 -10.46
N GLU A 141 9.05 -0.77 -9.82
CA GLU A 141 9.43 -2.12 -10.26
C GLU A 141 9.02 -2.38 -11.72
N ARG A 142 7.82 -1.95 -12.11
CA ARG A 142 7.33 -2.05 -13.49
C ARG A 142 8.24 -1.35 -14.51
N LEU A 143 8.84 -0.22 -14.14
CA LEU A 143 9.79 0.48 -15.02
C LEU A 143 11.08 -0.33 -15.15
N VAL A 144 11.58 -0.85 -14.04
CA VAL A 144 12.79 -1.68 -14.02
C VAL A 144 12.59 -2.90 -14.93
N ASP A 145 11.51 -3.66 -14.73
CA ASP A 145 11.20 -4.83 -15.55
C ASP A 145 11.10 -4.50 -17.04
N GLU A 146 10.48 -3.37 -17.38
CA GLU A 146 10.36 -2.96 -18.77
C GLU A 146 11.70 -2.56 -19.39
N ILE A 147 12.59 -1.89 -18.64
CA ILE A 147 13.96 -1.57 -19.09
C ILE A 147 14.74 -2.84 -19.43
N PHE A 148 14.62 -3.89 -18.60
CA PHE A 148 15.30 -5.17 -18.83
C PHE A 148 14.65 -6.01 -19.94
N ALA A 149 13.44 -5.67 -20.38
CA ALA A 149 12.73 -6.36 -21.45
C ALA A 149 12.96 -5.75 -22.85
N ILE A 150 13.55 -4.56 -22.94
CA ILE A 150 13.80 -3.85 -24.21
C ILE A 150 15.25 -3.99 -24.67
N ASN A 151 15.48 -3.85 -25.97
CA ASN A 151 16.82 -3.84 -26.56
C ASN A 151 17.52 -2.49 -26.35
N ILE A 152 18.85 -2.48 -26.46
CA ILE A 152 19.65 -1.25 -26.47
C ILE A 152 19.13 -0.30 -27.57
N GLY A 153 18.95 0.98 -27.22
CA GLY A 153 18.32 2.00 -28.06
C GLY A 153 16.79 2.02 -27.96
N GLY A 154 16.18 1.05 -27.29
CA GLY A 154 14.74 0.99 -27.04
C GLY A 154 14.27 2.00 -26.01
N VAL A 155 12.99 2.36 -26.10
CA VAL A 155 12.31 3.28 -25.18
C VAL A 155 11.15 2.54 -24.51
N THR A 156 11.06 2.62 -23.19
CA THR A 156 9.96 2.02 -22.41
C THR A 156 8.62 2.67 -22.75
N LYS A 157 7.52 2.02 -22.38
CA LYS A 157 6.21 2.65 -22.24
C LYS A 157 6.20 3.60 -21.04
N GLU A 158 5.12 4.37 -20.94
CA GLU A 158 4.88 5.30 -19.86
C GLU A 158 4.52 4.53 -18.59
N VAL A 159 5.38 4.58 -17.58
CA VAL A 159 5.10 3.99 -16.27
C VAL A 159 4.64 5.08 -15.32
N ILE A 160 3.43 4.92 -14.78
CA ILE A 160 2.80 5.90 -13.91
C ILE A 160 2.99 5.49 -12.47
N ASP A 161 3.57 6.39 -11.68
CA ASP A 161 3.53 6.32 -10.24
C ASP A 161 2.30 7.08 -9.74
N SER A 162 1.38 6.32 -9.13
CA SER A 162 0.09 6.85 -8.66
C SER A 162 0.23 7.65 -7.36
N GLU A 163 1.30 7.44 -6.60
CA GLU A 163 1.55 8.15 -5.34
C GLU A 163 2.15 9.53 -5.58
N SER A 164 3.01 9.67 -6.58
CA SER A 164 3.76 10.90 -6.87
C SER A 164 3.25 11.70 -8.07
N GLU A 165 2.12 11.31 -8.68
CA GLU A 165 1.60 11.85 -9.95
C GLU A 165 2.67 11.92 -11.07
N THR A 166 3.73 11.09 -11.00
CA THR A 166 4.89 11.15 -11.89
C THR A 166 4.81 10.07 -12.96
N VAL A 167 5.21 10.43 -14.19
CA VAL A 167 5.30 9.48 -15.32
C VAL A 167 6.77 9.32 -15.71
N TYR A 168 7.21 8.07 -15.75
CA TYR A 168 8.58 7.68 -16.11
C TYR A 168 8.62 7.11 -17.53
N ILE A 169 9.64 7.54 -18.28
CA ILE A 169 10.01 6.97 -19.57
C ILE A 169 11.54 6.82 -19.55
N ALA A 170 12.03 5.65 -19.93
CA ALA A 170 13.47 5.37 -19.99
C ALA A 170 13.90 5.02 -21.41
N LEU A 171 15.11 5.46 -21.77
CA LEU A 171 15.82 5.08 -22.98
C LEU A 171 17.00 4.21 -22.57
N LEU A 172 17.03 2.96 -23.01
CA LEU A 172 18.13 2.05 -22.71
C LEU A 172 19.34 2.38 -23.58
N LYS A 173 20.46 2.75 -22.96
CA LYS A 173 21.70 3.12 -23.67
C LYS A 173 22.72 2.00 -23.70
N GLU A 174 22.85 1.26 -22.61
CA GLU A 174 23.89 0.26 -22.41
C GLU A 174 23.36 -0.78 -21.41
N ILE A 175 23.74 -2.03 -21.61
CA ILE A 175 23.58 -3.10 -20.62
C ILE A 175 24.99 -3.48 -20.17
N LYS A 176 25.22 -3.45 -18.86
CA LYS A 176 26.47 -3.91 -18.26
C LYS A 176 26.26 -5.33 -17.76
N ASP A 177 27.16 -6.23 -18.14
CA ASP A 177 27.17 -7.58 -17.60
C ASP A 177 27.44 -7.54 -16.10
N ALA A 178 26.76 -8.41 -15.36
CA ALA A 178 27.03 -8.57 -13.95
C ALA A 178 28.40 -9.24 -13.78
N GLU A 179 29.34 -8.54 -13.17
CA GLU A 179 30.53 -9.18 -12.62
C GLU A 179 30.10 -9.96 -11.37
N ILE A 180 30.14 -11.29 -11.44
CA ILE A 180 29.87 -12.15 -10.28
C ILE A 180 31.05 -11.99 -9.34
N SER A 181 30.82 -11.40 -8.17
CA SER A 181 31.83 -11.36 -7.12
C SER A 181 32.00 -12.75 -6.49
N GLU A 182 33.16 -13.01 -5.87
CA GLU A 182 33.36 -14.23 -5.08
C GLU A 182 32.34 -14.35 -3.93
N GLU A 183 31.90 -13.22 -3.38
CA GLU A 183 30.91 -13.16 -2.31
C GLU A 183 29.51 -13.57 -2.79
N ASP A 184 29.08 -13.11 -3.97
CA ASP A 184 27.82 -13.52 -4.59
C ASP A 184 27.81 -15.02 -4.91
N LEU A 185 28.95 -15.55 -5.35
CA LEU A 185 29.10 -16.97 -5.66
C LEU A 185 28.97 -17.84 -4.40
N GLU A 186 29.57 -17.43 -3.29
CA GLU A 186 29.46 -18.15 -2.01
C GLU A 186 28.04 -18.09 -1.44
N SER A 187 27.38 -16.94 -1.51
CA SER A 187 25.96 -16.80 -1.13
C SER A 187 25.07 -17.74 -1.96
N TYR A 188 25.25 -17.75 -3.29
CA TYR A 188 24.49 -18.62 -4.18
C TYR A 188 24.73 -20.11 -3.88
N LYS A 189 25.98 -20.52 -3.64
CA LYS A 189 26.31 -21.91 -3.23
C LYS A 189 25.62 -22.28 -1.92
N ALA A 190 25.64 -21.39 -0.92
CA ALA A 190 24.99 -21.64 0.36
C ALA A 190 23.47 -21.82 0.20
N HIS A 191 22.82 -20.96 -0.60
CA HIS A 191 21.40 -21.07 -0.92
C HIS A 191 21.06 -22.36 -1.70
N PHE A 192 21.88 -22.74 -2.68
CA PHE A 192 21.73 -23.98 -3.44
C PHE A 192 21.87 -25.22 -2.54
N VAL A 193 22.85 -25.24 -1.65
CA VAL A 193 23.05 -26.34 -0.70
C VAL A 193 21.86 -26.42 0.28
N SER A 194 21.42 -25.29 0.82
CA SER A 194 20.29 -25.25 1.76
C SER A 194 18.99 -25.77 1.13
N SER A 195 18.65 -25.27 -0.07
CA SER A 195 17.47 -25.71 -0.83
C SER A 195 17.57 -27.17 -1.26
N GLY A 196 18.75 -27.62 -1.69
CA GLY A 196 19.01 -29.02 -2.03
C GLY A 196 18.85 -29.95 -0.82
N ILE A 197 19.39 -29.58 0.34
CA ILE A 197 19.24 -30.34 1.59
C ILE A 197 17.76 -30.42 2.01
N LEU A 198 17.01 -29.34 1.89
CA LEU A 198 15.58 -29.32 2.20
C LEU A 198 14.81 -30.30 1.32
N SER A 199 15.05 -30.26 0.01
CA SER A 199 14.42 -31.16 -0.97
C SER A 199 14.76 -32.63 -0.71
N ILE A 200 16.04 -32.95 -0.45
CA ILE A 200 16.47 -34.32 -0.13
C ILE A 200 15.82 -34.77 1.19
N ARG A 201 15.72 -33.89 2.19
CA ARG A 201 15.07 -34.18 3.47
C ARG A 201 13.59 -34.48 3.27
N GLU A 202 12.87 -33.70 2.48
CA GLU A 202 11.45 -33.92 2.17
C GLU A 202 11.24 -35.25 1.44
N GLN A 203 12.09 -35.56 0.45
CA GLN A 203 12.04 -36.85 -0.25
C GLN A 203 12.31 -38.03 0.68
N LEU A 204 13.30 -37.92 1.56
CA LEU A 204 13.61 -38.95 2.56
C LEU A 204 12.46 -39.13 3.56
N LEU A 205 11.90 -38.04 4.08
CA LEU A 205 10.74 -38.09 4.97
C LEU A 205 9.54 -38.73 4.28
N GLY A 206 9.23 -38.33 3.05
CA GLY A 206 8.16 -38.92 2.25
C GLY A 206 8.36 -40.42 2.03
N TYR A 207 9.59 -40.87 1.75
CA TYR A 207 9.92 -42.28 1.64
C TYR A 207 9.72 -43.03 2.96
N LEU A 208 10.20 -42.48 4.08
CA LEU A 208 10.07 -43.11 5.40
C LEU A 208 8.60 -43.19 5.83
N MET A 209 7.83 -42.12 5.65
CA MET A 209 6.39 -42.11 5.94
C MET A 209 5.65 -43.19 5.15
N LYS A 210 5.93 -43.31 3.85
CA LYS A 210 5.35 -44.36 3.00
C LYS A 210 5.77 -45.76 3.43
N LYS A 211 7.04 -45.96 3.77
CA LYS A 211 7.60 -47.27 4.18
C LYS A 211 7.00 -47.75 5.50
N TYR A 212 6.76 -46.85 6.45
CA TYR A 212 6.25 -47.18 7.78
C TYR A 212 4.75 -46.92 7.95
N GLY A 213 4.03 -46.56 6.88
CA GLY A 213 2.58 -46.36 6.90
C GLY A 213 2.12 -45.17 7.76
N VAL A 214 2.97 -44.17 7.95
CA VAL A 214 2.65 -42.99 8.77
C VAL A 214 1.75 -42.06 7.98
N THR A 215 0.56 -41.79 8.53
CA THR A 215 -0.43 -40.85 7.96
C THR A 215 -0.53 -39.64 8.89
N ILE A 216 -0.27 -38.44 8.38
CA ILE A 216 -0.42 -37.20 9.15
C ILE A 216 -1.82 -36.66 8.90
N GLU A 217 -2.67 -36.66 9.92
CA GLU A 217 -3.97 -36.00 9.87
C GLU A 217 -3.83 -34.51 10.22
N ASN A 218 -3.70 -33.67 9.18
CA ASN A 218 -3.53 -32.22 9.32
C ASN A 218 -4.72 -31.51 9.99
N SER A 219 -5.90 -32.14 10.07
CA SER A 219 -7.10 -31.61 10.72
C SER A 219 -6.95 -31.37 12.22
N LEU A 220 -5.95 -31.97 12.87
CA LEU A 220 -5.68 -31.79 14.31
C LEU A 220 -4.65 -30.67 14.58
N LEU A 221 -3.90 -30.22 13.57
CA LEU A 221 -2.83 -29.22 13.71
C LEU A 221 -3.29 -27.78 13.50
N GLU A 222 -4.43 -27.55 12.82
CA GLU A 222 -5.01 -26.21 12.60
C GLU A 222 -5.78 -25.65 13.81
N LYS A 223 -5.85 -26.38 14.93
CA LYS A 223 -6.56 -25.97 16.16
C LYS A 223 -5.66 -25.53 17.32
N VAL A 224 -4.38 -25.31 17.07
CA VAL A 224 -3.43 -24.76 18.05
C VAL A 224 -3.01 -23.36 17.62
#